data_AF-A0A397THG5-F1
#
_entry.id   AF-A0A397THG5-F1
#
_cell.length_a   1.000
_cell.length_b   1.000
_cell.length_c   1.000
_cell.angle_alpha   90.00
_cell.angle_beta   90.00
_cell.angle_gamma   90.00
#
_symmetry.space_group_name_H-M   'P 1'
#
loop_
_entity.id
_entity.type
_entity.pdbx_description
1 polymer ?
#
loop_
_entity_poly.entity_id
_entity_poly.type
_entity_poly.pdbx_seq_one_letter_code
_entity_poly.pdbx_strand_id
1 'polypeptide(L)'
;MSKNIIKKIPISNLSRKLINLQTGLGAVKLGPEVKKISLIYSKRNDNSGARYFKKENLPRITYNNPGLPIEISVFEEKGVKPTLTIEFGILLIIDF
;
A
#
# COMPACT_ATOMS: atom_id res chain seq x y z
N MET A 1 22.10 13.75 -42.67
CA MET A 1 21.59 13.79 -41.27
C MET A 1 20.58 12.66 -41.09
N SER A 2 20.93 11.60 -40.36
CA SER A 2 19.99 10.51 -40.03
C SER A 2 19.06 10.98 -38.92
N LYS A 3 17.74 10.96 -39.16
CA LYS A 3 16.75 11.18 -38.12
C LYS A 3 16.65 9.90 -37.29
N ASN A 4 17.18 9.90 -36.07
CA ASN A 4 16.94 8.83 -35.10
C ASN A 4 15.45 8.83 -34.73
N ILE A 5 14.67 7.95 -35.36
CA ILE A 5 13.26 7.73 -35.04
C ILE A 5 13.23 6.79 -33.84
N ILE A 6 13.12 7.35 -32.63
CA ILE A 6 12.88 6.55 -31.42
C ILE A 6 11.43 6.03 -31.51
N LYS A 7 11.27 4.75 -31.88
CA LYS A 7 9.98 4.07 -31.81
C LYS A 7 9.58 3.96 -30.33
N LYS A 8 8.53 4.69 -29.92
CA LYS A 8 7.92 4.49 -28.59
C LYS A 8 7.34 3.08 -28.53
N ILE A 9 7.97 2.20 -27.76
CA ILE A 9 7.42 0.87 -27.48
C ILE A 9 6.18 1.06 -26.60
N PRO A 10 5.01 0.53 -27.00
CA PRO A 10 3.81 0.66 -26.19
C PRO A 10 3.98 -0.13 -24.88
N ILE A 11 3.78 0.55 -23.75
CA ILE A 11 3.85 -0.08 -22.43
C ILE A 11 2.61 -0.97 -22.25
N SER A 12 2.85 -2.25 -21.94
CA SER A 12 1.81 -3.24 -21.68
C SER A 12 0.96 -2.89 -20.44
N ASN A 13 -0.25 -3.42 -20.35
CA ASN A 13 -1.12 -3.21 -19.19
C ASN A 13 -0.51 -3.75 -17.88
N LEU A 14 0.23 -4.86 -17.96
CA LEU A 14 0.96 -5.41 -16.81
C LEU A 14 2.08 -4.45 -16.36
N SER A 15 2.87 -3.97 -17.31
CA SER A 15 3.95 -3.01 -17.03
C SER A 15 3.40 -1.73 -16.39
N ARG A 16 2.25 -1.21 -16.86
CA ARG A 16 1.57 -0.07 -16.22
C ARG A 16 1.14 -0.38 -14.80
N LYS A 17 0.57 -1.56 -14.53
CA LYS A 17 0.19 -1.97 -13.17
C LYS A 17 1.40 -2.03 -12.24
N LEU A 18 2.52 -2.59 -12.71
CA LEU A 18 3.76 -2.66 -11.93
C LEU A 18 4.29 -1.25 -11.62
N ILE A 19 4.34 -0.37 -12.62
CA ILE A 19 4.74 1.03 -12.42
C ILE A 19 3.83 1.70 -11.39
N ASN A 20 2.53 1.48 -11.44
CA ASN A 20 1.57 2.05 -10.48
C ASN A 20 1.77 1.51 -9.05
N LEU A 21 2.25 0.27 -8.88
CA LEU A 21 2.58 -0.30 -7.57
C LEU A 21 3.91 0.26 -7.01
N GLN A 22 4.83 0.60 -7.91
CA GLN A 22 6.15 1.15 -7.57
C GLN A 22 6.14 2.67 -7.34
N THR A 23 5.07 3.38 -7.69
CA THR A 23 5.04 4.85 -7.69
C THR A 23 3.81 5.43 -6.99
N GLY A 24 3.92 6.70 -6.57
CA GLY A 24 2.85 7.50 -5.96
C GLY A 24 2.62 7.23 -4.46
N LEU A 25 1.51 7.73 -3.93
CA LEU A 25 1.19 7.64 -2.49
C LEU A 25 1.08 6.18 -2.06
N GLY A 26 1.72 5.82 -0.94
CA GLY A 26 1.78 4.45 -0.43
C GLY A 26 2.88 3.56 -1.03
N ALA A 27 3.57 3.98 -2.09
CA ALA A 27 4.72 3.26 -2.63
C ALA A 27 5.99 3.60 -1.85
N VAL A 28 6.00 3.26 -0.56
CA VAL A 28 7.09 3.57 0.37
C VAL A 28 7.61 2.29 1.02
N LYS A 29 8.93 2.21 1.20
CA LYS A 29 9.55 1.19 2.07
C LYS A 29 9.47 1.69 3.50
N LEU A 30 8.76 0.97 4.34
CA LEU A 30 8.62 1.30 5.75
C LEU A 30 9.87 0.89 6.51
N GLY A 31 10.18 1.61 7.58
CA GLY A 31 11.32 1.31 8.44
C GLY A 31 11.13 -0.02 9.19
N PRO A 32 12.22 -0.64 9.65
CA PRO A 32 12.18 -1.93 10.35
C PRO A 32 11.41 -1.89 11.67
N GLU A 33 11.17 -0.72 12.23
CA GLU A 33 10.33 -0.49 13.40
C GLU A 33 8.86 -0.83 13.13
N VAL A 34 8.37 -0.74 11.89
CA VAL A 34 6.97 -1.07 11.58
C VAL A 34 6.80 -2.59 11.49
N LYS A 35 5.98 -3.16 12.39
CA LYS A 35 5.80 -4.61 12.53
C LYS A 35 4.50 -5.13 11.96
N LYS A 36 3.43 -4.33 11.96
CA LYS A 36 2.13 -4.74 11.44
C LYS A 36 1.28 -3.53 11.09
N ILE A 37 0.45 -3.69 10.06
CA ILE A 37 -0.62 -2.75 9.73
C ILE A 37 -1.96 -3.48 9.85
N SER A 38 -2.91 -2.88 10.55
CA SER A 38 -4.27 -3.40 10.70
C SER A 38 -5.28 -2.34 10.25
N LEU A 39 -6.22 -2.72 9.39
CA LEU A 39 -7.30 -1.85 8.92
C LEU A 39 -8.65 -2.45 9.25
N ILE A 40 -9.46 -1.69 10.01
CA ILE A 40 -10.83 -2.04 10.35
C ILE A 40 -11.77 -1.03 9.70
N TYR A 41 -12.79 -1.48 8.97
CA TYR A 41 -13.83 -0.60 8.42
C TYR A 41 -15.11 -1.37 8.04
N SER A 42 -16.21 -0.64 7.80
CA SER A 42 -17.45 -1.22 7.25
C SER A 42 -17.60 -0.98 5.74
N LYS A 43 -18.21 -1.94 5.02
CA LYS A 43 -18.61 -1.74 3.62
C LYS A 43 -19.73 -0.72 3.46
N ARG A 44 -20.50 -0.47 4.52
CA ARG A 44 -21.63 0.47 4.50
C ARG A 44 -21.15 1.93 4.54
N ASN A 45 -22.09 2.86 4.63
CA ASN A 45 -21.85 4.29 4.49
C ASN A 45 -20.81 4.82 5.52
N ASP A 46 -20.22 5.97 5.22
CA ASP A 46 -19.24 6.71 6.05
C ASP A 46 -17.84 6.09 6.21
N ASN A 47 -17.48 5.19 5.28
CA ASN A 47 -16.17 4.51 5.27
C ASN A 47 -15.44 4.64 3.90
N SER A 48 -15.72 5.68 3.12
CA SER A 48 -15.14 5.89 1.78
C SER A 48 -13.61 5.98 1.79
N GLY A 49 -13.04 6.69 2.78
CA GLY A 49 -11.60 6.83 2.94
C GLY A 49 -10.89 5.50 3.15
N ALA A 50 -11.43 4.63 4.01
CA ALA A 50 -10.86 3.30 4.26
C ALA A 50 -10.95 2.40 3.02
N ARG A 51 -12.06 2.45 2.28
CA ARG A 51 -12.20 1.73 1.00
C ARG A 51 -11.20 2.22 -0.05
N TYR A 52 -11.02 3.53 -0.15
CA TYR A 52 -10.03 4.14 -1.04
C TYR A 52 -8.62 3.72 -0.65
N PHE A 53 -8.28 3.80 0.63
CA PHE A 53 -6.98 3.37 1.13
C PHE A 53 -6.69 1.90 0.82
N LYS A 54 -7.64 0.99 1.09
CA LYS A 54 -7.51 -0.43 0.75
C LYS A 54 -7.30 -0.66 -0.75
N LYS A 55 -7.98 0.10 -1.60
CA LYS A 55 -7.96 -0.10 -3.05
C LYS A 55 -6.72 0.50 -3.71
N GLU A 56 -6.32 1.71 -3.31
CA GLU A 56 -5.33 2.50 -4.05
C GLU A 56 -3.96 2.51 -3.37
N ASN A 57 -3.91 2.67 -2.04
CA ASN A 57 -2.65 2.84 -1.29
C ASN A 57 -2.10 1.52 -0.77
N LEU A 58 -2.94 0.68 -0.17
CA LEU A 58 -2.52 -0.56 0.47
C LEU A 58 -1.78 -1.53 -0.47
N PRO A 59 -2.20 -1.74 -1.75
CA PRO A 59 -1.47 -2.61 -2.66
C PRO A 59 -0.04 -2.12 -2.93
N ARG A 60 0.18 -0.80 -2.94
CA ARG A 60 1.50 -0.19 -3.12
C ARG A 60 2.37 -0.42 -1.88
N ILE A 61 1.77 -0.29 -0.69
CA ILE A 61 2.46 -0.61 0.58
C ILE A 61 2.86 -2.08 0.60
N THR A 62 1.94 -3.01 0.29
CA THR A 62 2.21 -4.45 0.26
C THR A 62 3.31 -4.79 -0.75
N TYR A 63 3.26 -4.20 -1.94
CA TYR A 63 4.27 -4.45 -2.98
C TYR A 63 5.68 -4.03 -2.56
N ASN A 64 5.81 -2.88 -1.88
CA ASN A 64 7.11 -2.37 -1.44
C ASN A 64 7.59 -2.97 -0.11
N ASN A 65 6.70 -3.69 0.62
CA ASN A 65 6.99 -4.29 1.92
C ASN A 65 6.46 -5.75 1.99
N PRO A 66 6.99 -6.69 1.16
CA PRO A 66 6.41 -8.01 0.98
C PRO A 66 6.41 -8.91 2.23
N GLY A 67 7.24 -8.58 3.24
CA GLY A 67 7.30 -9.30 4.51
C GLY A 67 6.48 -8.67 5.64
N LEU A 68 5.83 -7.52 5.41
CA LEU A 68 5.06 -6.83 6.45
C LEU A 68 3.68 -7.49 6.62
N PRO A 69 3.34 -8.01 7.82
CA PRO A 69 1.99 -8.47 8.13
C PRO A 69 0.97 -7.35 7.97
N ILE A 70 -0.07 -7.61 7.17
CA ILE A 70 -1.19 -6.69 6.94
C ILE A 70 -2.49 -7.44 7.21
N GLU A 71 -3.31 -6.92 8.13
CA GLU A 71 -4.60 -7.47 8.50
C GLU A 71 -5.74 -6.52 8.11
N ILE A 72 -6.82 -7.07 7.54
CA ILE A 72 -7.98 -6.27 7.11
C ILE A 72 -9.25 -6.92 7.64
N SER A 73 -9.95 -6.23 8.54
CA SER A 73 -11.26 -6.64 9.03
C SER A 73 -12.34 -5.78 8.40
N VAL A 74 -13.21 -6.43 7.60
CA VAL A 74 -14.28 -5.74 6.88
C VAL A 74 -15.63 -6.19 7.43
N PHE A 75 -16.40 -5.23 7.94
CA PHE A 75 -17.71 -5.47 8.55
C PHE A 75 -18.85 -5.08 7.60
N GLU A 76 -20.01 -5.71 7.77
CA GLU A 76 -21.24 -5.39 7.02
C GLU A 76 -22.18 -4.43 7.77
N GLU A 77 -21.94 -4.23 9.06
CA GLU A 77 -22.76 -3.41 9.96
C GLU A 77 -22.49 -1.92 9.77
N LYS A 78 -23.49 -1.08 10.05
CA LYS A 78 -23.33 0.38 10.07
C LYS A 78 -22.69 0.82 11.38
N GLY A 79 -22.07 2.01 11.39
CA GLY A 79 -21.52 2.61 12.61
C GLY A 79 -20.12 2.13 13.00
N VAL A 80 -19.53 1.19 12.27
CA VAL A 80 -18.11 0.83 12.46
C VAL A 80 -17.23 2.01 12.06
N LYS A 81 -16.47 2.52 13.04
CA LYS A 81 -15.52 3.61 12.83
C LYS A 81 -14.27 3.07 12.10
N PRO A 82 -13.90 3.65 10.94
CA PRO A 82 -12.70 3.23 10.22
C PRO A 82 -11.46 3.52 11.07
N THR A 83 -10.65 2.50 11.33
CA THR A 83 -9.45 2.60 12.16
C THR A 83 -8.27 1.94 11.46
N LEU A 84 -7.18 2.69 11.31
CA LEU A 84 -5.89 2.20 10.84
C LEU A 84 -4.95 2.15 12.04
N THR A 85 -4.43 0.97 12.33
CA THR A 85 -3.46 0.75 13.41
C THR A 85 -2.13 0.35 12.81
N ILE A 86 -1.06 0.98 13.28
CA ILE A 86 0.32 0.64 12.92
C ILE A 86 1.03 0.22 14.20
N GLU A 87 1.52 -1.01 14.22
CA GLU A 87 2.28 -1.55 15.35
C GLU A 87 3.76 -1.29 15.12
N PHE A 88 4.41 -0.67 16.11
CA PHE A 88 5.83 -0.39 16.11
C PHE A 88 6.54 -1.30 17.10
N GLY A 89 7.66 -1.87 16.68
CA GLY A 89 8.60 -2.62 17.53
C GLY A 89 9.82 -1.76 17.83
N ILE A 90 10.39 -1.95 19.02
CA ILE A 90 11.63 -1.31 19.42
C ILE A 90 12.80 -2.08 18.80
N LEU A 91 13.69 -1.37 18.10
CA LEU A 91 14.98 -1.89 17.67
C LEU A 91 16.00 -1.60 18.77
N LEU A 92 16.37 -2.61 19.55
CA LEU A 92 17.51 -2.51 20.46
C LEU A 92 18.77 -2.92 19.68
N ILE A 93 19.62 -1.95 19.36
CA ILE A 93 20.97 -2.20 18.87
C ILE A 93 21.86 -2.36 20.10
N ILE A 94 22.32 -3.58 20.35
CA ILE A 94 23.32 -3.87 21.37
C ILE A 94 24.64 -4.05 20.62
N ASP A 95 25.51 -3.05 20.70
CA ASP A 95 26.87 -3.13 20.19
C ASP A 95 27.71 -3.94 21.20
N PHE A 96 28.37 -5.01 20.76
CA PHE A 96 29.34 -5.79 21.52
C PHE A 96 30.75 -5.51 21.02
#